data_AF-A0A3M8G4E2-F1
#
_entry.id   AF-A0A3M8G4E2-F1
#
_cell.length_a   1.000
_cell.length_b   1.000
_cell.length_c   1.000
_cell.angle_alpha   90.00
_cell.angle_beta   90.00
_cell.angle_gamma   90.00
#
_symmetry.space_group_name_H-M   'P 1'
#
loop_
_entity.id
_entity.type
_entity.pdbx_description
1 polymer ?
#
loop_
_entity_poly.entity_id
_entity_poly.type
_entity_poly.pdbx_seq_one_letter_code
_entity_poly.pdbx_strand_id
1 'polypeptide(L)'
;MDIEQNQDFPFNDNPLGDRLSEEDTIESSFNIGFDNDDAASKYKPEDYRRIYTQLQERDTTYVFVFGRESSGKSAMVSGLTHYMATTPFGELTPNSTRKQNEQGVRFYNDLRRNINVGKFIDRTPTLNKKTITELDLSFTPENRKKMNLTFLEMSGEDLKKVEIETSSSEPYSGILPDEINFYLECPEINLLFILVTSHDTNEDDDQLLARFIEYIRELSDNHENPDILLAITKWDTYKDAHKQNVLGYVNEHLKSTYQKLNSINQGADVVWFSLGDMQIDKTDNSVIAVKELKLESSETVVTWLYEKIAKEKLFKFKLFRTIFRFFK
;
A
#
# COMPACT_ATOMS: atom_id res chain seq x y z
N MET A 1 71.43 -27.49 4.72
CA MET A 1 71.55 -28.20 6.02
C MET A 1 70.32 -27.80 6.83
N ASP A 2 69.13 -28.18 6.39
CA ASP A 2 68.60 -29.56 6.28
C ASP A 2 68.72 -30.27 7.63
N ILE A 3 67.59 -30.41 8.31
CA ILE A 3 67.16 -31.71 8.84
C ILE A 3 65.67 -31.85 8.58
N GLU A 4 65.37 -32.96 7.94
CA GLU A 4 64.11 -33.48 7.43
C GLU A 4 63.26 -34.21 8.48
N GLN A 5 61.95 -34.18 8.23
CA GLN A 5 61.01 -35.31 8.17
C GLN A 5 60.48 -36.09 9.39
N ASN A 6 59.19 -36.40 9.20
CA ASN A 6 58.39 -37.58 9.57
C ASN A 6 57.69 -37.63 10.93
N GLN A 7 56.36 -37.73 10.89
CA GLN A 7 55.70 -39.02 11.16
C GLN A 7 54.25 -39.09 10.62
N ASP A 8 54.01 -40.20 9.91
CA ASP A 8 52.75 -40.70 9.37
C ASP A 8 51.83 -41.36 10.43
N PHE A 9 50.61 -41.69 9.96
CA PHE A 9 49.68 -42.77 10.35
C PHE A 9 48.32 -42.31 10.95
N PRO A 10 47.23 -43.07 10.77
CA PRO A 10 46.67 -43.58 9.50
C PRO A 10 45.14 -43.39 9.40
N PHE A 11 44.62 -43.65 8.19
CA PHE A 11 43.20 -43.95 7.92
C PHE A 11 42.69 -45.11 8.78
N ASN A 12 41.45 -44.98 9.28
CA ASN A 12 40.66 -46.11 9.77
C ASN A 12 39.26 -46.01 9.16
N ASP A 13 39.01 -46.89 8.18
CA ASP A 13 37.67 -47.21 7.70
C ASP A 13 37.00 -48.12 8.73
N ASN A 14 35.76 -47.82 9.10
CA ASN A 14 34.82 -48.89 9.41
C ASN A 14 33.38 -48.52 9.00
N PRO A 15 32.62 -49.47 8.41
CA PRO A 15 31.36 -49.23 7.73
C PRO A 15 30.12 -49.61 8.57
N LEU A 16 28.96 -49.18 8.05
CA LEU A 16 27.60 -49.71 8.26
C LEU A 16 26.95 -49.58 9.65
N GLY A 17 25.84 -48.85 9.67
CA GLY A 17 24.89 -48.84 10.78
C GLY A 17 23.74 -47.87 10.52
N ASP A 18 22.83 -48.23 9.61
CA ASP A 18 21.49 -47.66 9.52
C ASP A 18 20.85 -47.54 10.91
N ARG A 19 20.47 -46.31 11.27
CA ARG A 19 19.32 -45.92 12.10
C ARG A 19 19.51 -44.46 12.54
N LEU A 20 19.12 -43.53 11.66
CA LEU A 20 18.68 -42.22 12.10
C LEU A 20 17.17 -42.25 12.13
N SER A 21 16.66 -42.13 13.35
CA SER A 21 15.26 -41.87 13.69
C SER A 21 14.76 -40.66 12.92
N GLU A 22 13.60 -40.83 12.29
CA GLU A 22 12.73 -39.76 11.82
C GLU A 22 12.40 -38.84 13.00
N GLU A 23 13.14 -37.73 13.12
CA GLU A 23 12.65 -36.54 13.80
C GLU A 23 11.99 -35.66 12.72
N ASP A 24 10.67 -35.55 12.83
CA ASP A 24 9.80 -34.67 12.06
C ASP A 24 10.24 -33.21 12.21
N THR A 25 11.22 -32.80 11.40
CA THR A 25 11.44 -31.39 11.09
C THR A 25 10.41 -31.00 10.04
N ILE A 26 9.26 -30.49 10.49
CA ILE A 26 8.31 -29.81 9.59
C ILE A 26 8.95 -28.49 9.17
N GLU A 27 9.82 -28.55 8.16
CA GLU A 27 10.23 -27.40 7.37
C GLU A 27 9.05 -26.95 6.51
N SER A 28 8.18 -26.14 7.12
CA SER A 28 7.14 -25.38 6.43
C SER A 28 7.77 -24.26 5.60
N SER A 29 8.32 -24.64 4.45
CA SER A 29 8.73 -23.73 3.39
C SER A 29 7.49 -23.38 2.56
N PHE A 30 6.78 -22.31 2.95
CA PHE A 30 5.60 -21.85 2.21
C PHE A 30 6.02 -20.97 1.03
N ASN A 31 6.09 -21.59 -0.15
CA ASN A 31 6.15 -20.90 -1.44
C ASN A 31 4.71 -20.77 -1.96
N ILE A 32 4.11 -19.58 -1.92
CA ILE A 32 2.78 -19.38 -2.52
C ILE A 32 2.95 -19.28 -4.03
N GLY A 33 3.03 -20.43 -4.68
CA GLY A 33 2.92 -20.55 -6.13
C GLY A 33 1.49 -20.25 -6.54
N PHE A 34 1.23 -19.01 -6.94
CA PHE A 34 -0.02 -18.63 -7.58
C PHE A 34 0.08 -18.94 -9.07
N ASP A 35 -0.07 -20.21 -9.44
CA ASP A 35 -0.20 -20.60 -10.85
C ASP A 35 -1.62 -20.25 -11.33
N ASN A 36 -1.70 -19.53 -12.44
CA ASN A 36 -2.95 -19.15 -13.09
C ASN A 36 -3.41 -20.29 -13.99
N ASP A 37 -4.60 -20.83 -13.70
CA ASP A 37 -5.46 -21.51 -14.68
C ASP A 37 -6.93 -21.28 -14.27
N ASP A 38 -7.79 -21.26 -15.29
CA ASP A 38 -9.11 -20.63 -15.35
C ASP A 38 -10.22 -21.12 -14.39
N ALA A 39 -11.09 -20.17 -14.01
CA ALA A 39 -12.53 -20.27 -13.74
C ALA A 39 -13.10 -21.51 -12.97
N ALA A 40 -12.85 -21.56 -11.66
CA ALA A 40 -13.74 -22.05 -10.58
C ALA A 40 -13.02 -21.74 -9.26
N SER A 41 -13.72 -21.34 -8.19
CA SER A 41 -13.12 -20.82 -6.94
C SER A 41 -11.87 -21.61 -6.53
N LYS A 42 -10.69 -21.01 -6.78
CA LYS A 42 -9.36 -21.65 -6.66
C LYS A 42 -9.04 -22.10 -5.23
N TYR A 43 -9.79 -21.58 -4.27
CA TYR A 43 -9.56 -21.75 -2.84
C TYR A 43 -10.67 -22.60 -2.21
N LYS A 44 -10.28 -23.59 -1.43
CA LYS A 44 -11.21 -24.36 -0.59
C LYS A 44 -11.57 -23.53 0.65
N PRO A 45 -12.70 -23.77 1.32
CA PRO A 45 -13.05 -23.07 2.56
C PRO A 45 -11.96 -23.12 3.65
N GLU A 46 -11.21 -24.23 3.71
CA GLU A 46 -10.05 -24.40 4.59
C GLU A 46 -8.92 -23.40 4.29
N ASP A 47 -8.73 -23.03 3.02
CA ASP A 47 -7.74 -22.04 2.59
C ASP A 47 -8.13 -20.65 3.09
N TYR A 48 -9.41 -20.27 2.97
CA TYR A 48 -9.93 -19.00 3.51
C TYR A 48 -9.71 -18.90 5.02
N ARG A 49 -10.07 -19.95 5.77
CA ARG A 49 -9.90 -19.95 7.23
C ARG A 49 -8.44 -19.75 7.63
N ARG A 50 -7.52 -20.48 6.99
CA ARG A 50 -6.09 -20.35 7.24
C ARG A 50 -5.58 -18.94 6.90
N ILE A 51 -5.98 -18.40 5.75
CA ILE A 51 -5.59 -17.05 5.32
C ILE A 51 -6.13 -16.02 6.31
N TYR A 52 -7.39 -16.12 6.73
CA TYR A 52 -7.99 -15.19 7.68
C TYR A 52 -7.31 -15.23 9.04
N THR A 53 -7.04 -16.42 9.58
CA THR A 53 -6.25 -16.54 10.81
C THR A 53 -4.90 -15.85 10.66
N GLN A 54 -4.20 -16.08 9.55
CA GLN A 54 -2.91 -15.44 9.28
C GLN A 54 -3.02 -13.93 9.10
N LEU A 55 -4.13 -13.40 8.57
CA LEU A 55 -4.34 -11.95 8.41
C LEU A 55 -4.66 -11.29 9.75
N GLN A 56 -5.45 -11.95 10.60
CA GLN A 56 -5.87 -11.50 11.92
C GLN A 56 -4.76 -11.55 12.96
N GLU A 57 -3.87 -12.54 12.88
CA GLU A 57 -2.70 -12.65 13.77
C GLU A 57 -1.66 -11.55 13.52
N ARG A 58 -1.80 -10.78 12.44
CA ARG A 58 -0.89 -9.68 12.12
C ARG A 58 -1.32 -8.45 12.92
N ASP A 59 -0.50 -8.06 13.88
CA ASP A 59 -0.61 -6.78 14.60
C ASP A 59 -0.24 -5.61 13.67
N THR A 60 -1.09 -5.35 12.67
CA THR A 60 -0.92 -4.31 11.65
C THR A 60 -2.28 -3.76 11.23
N THR A 61 -2.30 -2.49 10.80
CA THR A 61 -3.42 -1.95 10.04
C THR A 61 -3.11 -1.98 8.56
N TYR A 62 -4.00 -2.57 7.77
CA TYR A 62 -3.86 -2.59 6.33
C TYR A 62 -4.31 -1.26 5.74
N VAL A 63 -3.50 -0.71 4.84
CA VAL A 63 -3.80 0.54 4.15
C VAL A 63 -3.88 0.25 2.66
N PHE A 64 -5.10 0.20 2.15
CA PHE A 64 -5.39 -0.09 0.76
C PHE A 64 -5.33 1.18 -0.07
N VAL A 65 -4.41 1.23 -1.05
CA VAL A 65 -4.19 2.41 -1.90
C VAL A 65 -4.78 2.15 -3.28
N PHE A 66 -5.89 2.82 -3.59
CA PHE A 66 -6.69 2.57 -4.80
C PHE A 66 -6.76 3.78 -5.73
N GLY A 67 -6.79 3.55 -7.04
CA GLY A 67 -6.92 4.59 -8.06
C GLY A 67 -6.27 4.19 -9.37
N ARG A 68 -6.60 4.86 -10.49
CA ARG A 68 -6.13 4.50 -11.83
C ARG A 68 -4.60 4.43 -11.98
N GLU A 69 -4.15 3.83 -13.09
CA GLU A 69 -2.75 3.95 -13.51
C GLU A 69 -2.36 5.43 -13.60
N SER A 70 -1.13 5.76 -13.20
CA SER A 70 -0.60 7.13 -13.23
C SER A 70 -1.32 8.16 -12.31
N SER A 71 -2.23 7.72 -11.42
CA SER A 71 -2.86 8.61 -10.44
C SER A 71 -1.92 9.04 -9.30
N GLY A 72 -0.70 8.50 -9.23
CA GLY A 72 0.31 8.91 -8.23
C GLY A 72 0.37 8.06 -6.97
N LYS A 73 -0.23 6.85 -6.95
CA LYS A 73 -0.22 5.92 -5.80
C LYS A 73 1.19 5.63 -5.27
N SER A 74 2.08 5.11 -6.11
CA SER A 74 3.44 4.72 -5.71
C SER A 74 4.27 5.94 -5.31
N ALA A 75 4.07 7.08 -5.99
CA ALA A 75 4.70 8.35 -5.62
C ALA A 75 4.24 8.81 -4.23
N MET A 76 2.94 8.72 -3.93
CA MET A 76 2.41 9.02 -2.62
C MET A 76 2.99 8.09 -1.54
N VAL A 77 2.95 6.78 -1.73
CA VAL A 77 3.57 5.82 -0.79
C VAL A 77 5.05 6.13 -0.58
N SER A 78 5.78 6.51 -1.63
CA SER A 78 7.18 6.97 -1.53
C SER A 78 7.32 8.20 -0.64
N GLY A 79 6.49 9.22 -0.85
CA GLY A 79 6.49 10.43 -0.02
C GLY A 79 6.15 10.17 1.44
N LEU A 80 5.15 9.33 1.70
CA LEU A 80 4.76 8.94 3.08
C LEU A 80 5.90 8.22 3.79
N THR A 81 6.49 7.22 3.12
CA THR A 81 7.58 6.42 3.69
C THR A 81 8.84 7.26 3.88
N HIS A 82 9.17 8.13 2.93
CA HIS A 82 10.28 9.06 3.07
C HIS A 82 10.08 10.05 4.21
N TYR A 83 8.90 10.67 4.32
CA TYR A 83 8.58 11.56 5.44
C TYR A 83 8.72 10.84 6.79
N MET A 84 8.14 9.65 6.95
CA MET A 84 8.27 8.87 8.18
C MET A 84 9.72 8.45 8.47
N ALA A 85 10.54 8.20 7.45
CA ALA A 85 11.94 7.80 7.60
C ALA A 85 12.89 8.97 7.88
N THR A 86 12.50 10.21 7.57
CA THR A 86 13.36 11.40 7.65
C THR A 86 12.88 12.42 8.67
N THR A 87 11.64 12.29 9.15
CA THR A 87 11.12 13.16 10.21
C THR A 87 11.93 13.00 11.49
N PRO A 88 12.30 14.10 12.17
CA PRO A 88 13.05 14.02 13.41
C PRO A 88 12.21 13.50 14.59
N PHE A 89 10.89 13.38 14.43
CA PHE A 89 9.95 13.05 15.51
C PHE A 89 9.52 11.58 15.53
N GLY A 90 10.24 10.69 14.86
CA GLY A 90 9.94 9.27 14.89
C GLY A 90 10.93 8.42 14.10
N GLU A 91 10.75 7.11 14.20
CA GLU A 91 11.56 6.13 13.50
C GLU A 91 10.68 5.22 12.65
N LEU A 92 11.01 5.08 11.37
CA LEU A 92 10.40 4.11 10.46
C LEU A 92 11.32 2.88 10.31
N THR A 93 10.79 1.73 10.66
CA THR A 93 11.48 0.45 10.49
C THR A 93 10.65 -0.47 9.59
N PRO A 94 11.21 -1.01 8.49
CA PRO A 94 10.59 -2.11 7.77
C PRO A 94 10.41 -3.30 8.70
N ASN A 95 9.25 -3.93 8.69
CA ASN A 95 9.05 -5.13 9.48
C ASN A 95 9.68 -6.33 8.76
N SER A 96 10.98 -6.52 8.96
CA SER A 96 11.77 -7.60 8.35
C SER A 96 11.65 -8.94 9.08
N THR A 97 10.87 -9.02 10.16
CA THR A 97 10.72 -10.26 10.95
C THR A 97 10.03 -11.38 10.17
N ARG A 98 9.38 -11.05 9.06
CA ARG A 98 8.71 -12.02 8.20
C ARG A 98 9.57 -12.31 6.97
N LYS A 99 9.97 -13.58 6.80
CA LYS A 99 10.64 -14.09 5.58
C LYS A 99 9.88 -13.75 4.29
N GLN A 100 8.58 -13.50 4.38
CA GLN A 100 7.69 -13.21 3.26
C GLN A 100 7.74 -11.73 2.80
N ASN A 101 8.34 -10.82 3.58
CA ASN A 101 8.40 -9.39 3.26
C ASN A 101 9.66 -9.00 2.45
N GLU A 102 10.40 -9.96 1.87
CA GLU A 102 11.56 -9.63 1.05
C GLU A 102 11.20 -8.71 -0.14
N GLN A 103 10.02 -8.90 -0.72
CA GLN A 103 9.51 -8.07 -1.81
C GLN A 103 9.15 -6.66 -1.34
N GLY A 104 8.43 -6.53 -0.22
CA GLY A 104 8.11 -5.23 0.37
C GLY A 104 9.36 -4.48 0.83
N VAL A 105 10.36 -5.18 1.38
CA VAL A 105 11.66 -4.57 1.74
C VAL A 105 12.42 -4.10 0.50
N ARG A 106 12.42 -4.86 -0.61
CA ARG A 106 12.99 -4.39 -1.88
C ARG A 106 12.25 -3.17 -2.40
N PHE A 107 10.92 -3.21 -2.43
CA PHE A 107 10.10 -2.08 -2.84
C PHE A 107 10.36 -0.84 -1.98
N TYR A 108 10.45 -0.98 -0.66
CA TYR A 108 10.84 0.09 0.26
C TYR A 108 12.22 0.68 -0.07
N ASN A 109 13.20 -0.18 -0.32
CA ASN A 109 14.55 0.26 -0.67
C ASN A 109 14.57 0.99 -2.02
N ASP A 110 13.77 0.55 -2.99
CA ASP A 110 13.62 1.20 -4.29
C ASP A 110 12.94 2.57 -4.14
N LEU A 111 11.86 2.67 -3.35
CA LEU A 111 11.20 3.93 -3.01
C LEU A 111 12.21 4.93 -2.41
N ARG A 112 12.95 4.49 -1.39
CA ARG A 112 13.95 5.29 -0.69
C ARG A 112 15.11 5.70 -1.60
N ARG A 113 15.61 4.79 -2.44
CA ARG A 113 16.70 5.09 -3.37
C ARG A 113 16.26 6.13 -4.39
N ASN A 114 15.09 5.94 -4.99
CA ASN A 114 14.58 6.80 -6.04
C ASN A 114 14.34 8.22 -5.51
N ILE A 115 13.63 8.39 -4.39
CA ILE A 115 13.38 9.73 -3.84
C ILE A 115 14.68 10.45 -3.46
N ASN A 116 15.70 9.74 -2.97
CA ASN A 116 17.01 10.33 -2.62
C ASN A 116 17.81 10.80 -3.84
N VAL A 117 17.64 10.16 -5.00
CA VAL A 117 18.25 10.62 -6.27
C VAL A 117 17.30 11.50 -7.06
N GLY A 118 16.20 11.96 -6.44
CA GLY A 118 15.18 12.79 -7.05
C GLY A 118 14.33 12.07 -8.09
N LYS A 119 14.32 10.74 -8.18
CA LYS A 119 13.51 9.98 -9.15
C LYS A 119 12.22 9.45 -8.52
N PHE A 120 11.20 9.23 -9.33
CA PHE A 120 10.03 8.43 -8.95
C PHE A 120 10.11 7.02 -9.54
N ILE A 121 9.40 6.08 -8.90
CA ILE A 121 9.22 4.74 -9.47
C ILE A 121 8.31 4.87 -10.69
N ASP A 122 8.86 4.63 -11.87
CA ASP A 122 8.10 4.51 -13.11
C ASP A 122 7.37 3.17 -13.10
N ARG A 123 6.12 3.22 -12.61
CA ARG A 123 5.19 2.09 -12.44
C ARG A 123 5.67 1.08 -11.41
N THR A 124 4.74 0.63 -10.57
CA THR A 124 5.00 -0.53 -9.73
C THR A 124 5.25 -1.71 -10.65
N PRO A 125 6.46 -2.28 -10.66
CA PRO A 125 6.70 -3.45 -11.48
C PRO A 125 5.83 -4.57 -10.92
N THR A 126 5.00 -5.18 -11.76
CA THR A 126 4.29 -6.43 -11.44
C THR A 126 5.34 -7.54 -11.29
N LEU A 127 6.10 -7.50 -10.19
CA LEU A 127 7.20 -8.41 -9.92
C LEU A 127 6.57 -9.74 -9.53
N ASN A 128 6.68 -10.71 -10.42
CA ASN A 128 6.32 -12.12 -10.17
C ASN A 128 4.81 -12.43 -10.15
N LYS A 129 4.02 -11.85 -11.07
CA LYS A 129 2.59 -12.18 -11.26
C LYS A 129 1.66 -11.90 -10.06
N LYS A 130 2.15 -11.31 -8.97
CA LYS A 130 1.32 -10.89 -7.84
C LYS A 130 0.67 -9.55 -8.14
N THR A 131 -0.64 -9.47 -7.90
CA THR A 131 -1.51 -8.30 -8.07
C THR A 131 -1.33 -7.26 -6.96
N ILE A 132 -0.82 -7.68 -5.80
CA ILE A 132 -0.62 -6.82 -4.61
C ILE A 132 0.83 -6.92 -4.12
N THR A 133 1.44 -5.77 -3.89
CA THR A 133 2.69 -5.61 -3.14
C THR A 133 2.37 -5.19 -1.71
N GLU A 134 2.68 -6.06 -0.74
CA GLU A 134 2.60 -5.75 0.68
C GLU A 134 3.88 -5.04 1.13
N LEU A 135 3.74 -3.86 1.75
CA LEU A 135 4.83 -3.12 2.35
C LEU A 135 4.58 -2.98 3.86
N ASP A 136 5.23 -3.85 4.63
CA ASP A 136 5.09 -3.87 6.08
C ASP A 136 6.04 -2.91 6.77
N LEU A 137 5.47 -2.00 7.55
CA LEU A 137 6.18 -0.92 8.20
C LEU A 137 5.75 -0.77 9.65
N SER A 138 6.69 -0.33 10.47
CA SER A 138 6.46 0.09 11.83
C SER A 138 6.97 1.53 11.97
N PHE A 139 6.08 2.44 12.34
CA PHE A 139 6.45 3.82 12.65
C PHE A 139 6.28 4.08 14.15
N THR A 140 7.35 4.52 14.81
CA THR A 140 7.34 4.85 16.24
C THR A 140 7.61 6.34 16.41
N PRO A 141 6.57 7.18 16.57
CA PRO A 141 6.78 8.58 16.88
C PRO A 141 7.32 8.76 18.30
N GLU A 142 8.08 9.82 18.51
CA GLU A 142 8.73 10.13 19.78
C GLU A 142 7.69 10.30 20.89
N ASN A 143 7.86 9.58 22.00
CA ASN A 143 6.96 9.62 23.17
C ASN A 143 5.49 9.28 22.84
N ARG A 144 5.24 8.48 21.81
CA ARG A 144 3.90 8.12 21.33
C ARG A 144 3.77 6.63 21.04
N LYS A 145 2.53 6.16 20.85
CA LYS A 145 2.28 4.74 20.55
C LYS A 145 2.87 4.36 19.18
N LYS A 146 3.54 3.21 19.12
CA LYS A 146 3.98 2.58 17.87
C LYS A 146 2.77 2.27 16.97
N MET A 147 2.90 2.55 15.68
CA MET A 147 1.93 2.26 14.64
C MET A 147 2.52 1.20 13.69
N ASN A 148 1.88 0.05 13.60
CA ASN A 148 2.20 -0.97 12.60
C ASN A 148 1.21 -0.85 11.44
N LEU A 149 1.73 -0.77 10.22
CA LEU A 149 0.91 -0.63 9.03
C LEU A 149 1.46 -1.46 7.88
N THR A 150 0.57 -1.97 7.06
CA THR A 150 0.91 -2.69 5.83
C THR A 150 0.23 -1.98 4.67
N PHE A 151 1.01 -1.29 3.84
CA PHE A 151 0.47 -0.75 2.59
C PHE A 151 0.19 -1.90 1.64
N LEU A 152 -1.03 -1.96 1.13
CA LEU A 152 -1.46 -2.85 0.06
C LEU A 152 -1.43 -2.02 -1.23
N GLU A 153 -0.32 -2.11 -1.94
CA GLU A 153 -0.10 -1.36 -3.17
C GLU A 153 -0.38 -2.26 -4.38
N MET A 154 -1.19 -1.74 -5.30
CA MET A 154 -1.62 -2.45 -6.50
C MET A 154 -1.16 -1.74 -7.76
N SER A 155 -0.78 -2.53 -8.76
CA SER A 155 -0.56 -2.01 -10.10
C SER A 155 -1.86 -1.44 -10.67
N GLY A 156 -1.77 -0.29 -11.35
CA GLY A 156 -2.92 0.31 -12.03
C GLY A 156 -3.48 -0.55 -13.17
N GLU A 157 -2.70 -1.48 -13.70
CA GLU A 157 -3.11 -2.39 -14.77
C GLU A 157 -4.11 -3.44 -14.29
N ASP A 158 -4.00 -3.89 -13.04
CA ASP A 158 -4.89 -4.89 -12.44
C ASP A 158 -6.29 -4.32 -12.13
N LEU A 159 -6.40 -2.99 -12.08
CA LEU A 159 -7.67 -2.29 -11.89
C LEU A 159 -8.54 -2.24 -13.14
N LYS A 160 -7.99 -2.51 -14.33
CA LYS A 160 -8.78 -2.67 -15.57
C LYS A 160 -9.80 -3.81 -15.47
N LYS A 161 -9.59 -4.77 -14.55
CA LYS A 161 -10.54 -5.84 -14.23
C LYS A 161 -11.74 -5.38 -13.39
N VAL A 162 -11.62 -4.24 -12.69
CA VAL A 162 -12.75 -3.57 -12.02
C VAL A 162 -13.51 -2.67 -13.00
N GLU A 163 -12.82 -2.19 -14.04
CA GLU A 163 -13.40 -1.33 -15.09
C GLU A 163 -14.29 -2.07 -16.11
N ILE A 164 -14.48 -3.39 -16.01
CA ILE A 164 -14.91 -4.26 -17.13
C ILE A 164 -16.16 -3.76 -17.87
N GLU A 165 -15.92 -3.56 -19.16
CA GLU A 165 -16.79 -3.66 -20.34
C GLU A 165 -18.13 -2.93 -20.33
N THR A 166 -18.12 -1.73 -20.88
CA THR A 166 -19.30 -1.11 -21.52
C THR A 166 -19.78 -1.84 -22.79
N SER A 167 -19.29 -3.04 -23.12
CA SER A 167 -19.53 -3.70 -24.41
C SER A 167 -20.22 -5.07 -24.36
N SER A 168 -20.51 -5.63 -23.20
CA SER A 168 -21.19 -6.92 -23.09
C SER A 168 -22.46 -6.80 -22.25
N SER A 169 -23.53 -7.43 -22.71
CA SER A 169 -24.92 -7.33 -22.24
C SER A 169 -25.18 -8.06 -20.91
N GLU A 170 -24.20 -8.10 -20.01
CA GLU A 170 -24.33 -8.70 -18.68
C GLU A 170 -24.23 -7.63 -17.58
N PRO A 171 -24.97 -7.78 -16.46
CA PRO A 171 -24.89 -6.83 -15.36
C PRO A 171 -23.49 -6.92 -14.74
N TYR A 172 -22.72 -5.85 -14.95
CA TYR A 172 -21.53 -5.40 -14.21
C TYR A 172 -21.05 -6.33 -13.10
N SER A 173 -20.05 -7.18 -13.38
CA SER A 173 -19.49 -8.06 -12.34
C SER A 173 -18.28 -7.47 -11.60
N GLY A 174 -17.51 -6.54 -12.19
CA GLY A 174 -16.53 -5.68 -11.48
C GLY A 174 -15.70 -6.34 -10.38
N ILE A 175 -15.25 -7.59 -10.58
CA ILE A 175 -14.66 -8.42 -9.51
C ILE A 175 -13.21 -7.99 -9.31
N LEU A 176 -12.87 -7.51 -8.11
CA LEU A 176 -11.49 -7.33 -7.69
C LEU A 176 -10.76 -8.69 -7.70
N PRO A 177 -9.46 -8.73 -8.03
CA PRO A 177 -8.65 -9.93 -7.88
C PRO A 177 -8.89 -10.63 -6.54
N ASP A 178 -9.01 -11.97 -6.55
CA ASP A 178 -9.30 -12.80 -5.36
C ASP A 178 -8.35 -12.49 -4.20
N GLU A 179 -7.10 -12.12 -4.49
CA GLU A 179 -6.11 -11.76 -3.46
C GLU A 179 -6.53 -10.57 -2.61
N ILE A 180 -7.29 -9.63 -3.17
CA ILE A 180 -7.80 -8.45 -2.47
C ILE A 180 -9.04 -8.81 -1.67
N ASN A 181 -9.89 -9.67 -2.22
CA ASN A 181 -11.11 -10.11 -1.55
C ASN A 181 -10.78 -10.75 -0.20
N PHE A 182 -9.65 -11.45 -0.08
CA PHE A 182 -9.20 -11.93 1.24
C PHE A 182 -9.05 -10.82 2.28
N TYR A 183 -8.55 -9.64 1.89
CA TYR A 183 -8.45 -8.51 2.82
C TYR A 183 -9.81 -7.87 3.08
N LEU A 184 -10.65 -7.72 2.05
CA LEU A 184 -11.94 -7.05 2.18
C LEU A 184 -12.96 -7.88 2.97
N GLU A 185 -12.93 -9.20 2.81
CA GLU A 185 -13.88 -10.14 3.43
C GLU A 185 -13.39 -10.69 4.77
N CYS A 186 -12.09 -10.59 5.10
CA CYS A 186 -11.56 -11.09 6.35
C CYS A 186 -12.15 -10.28 7.54
N PRO A 187 -12.82 -10.95 8.49
CA PRO A 187 -13.38 -10.26 9.65
C PRO A 187 -12.27 -9.83 10.62
N GLU A 188 -12.57 -8.81 11.43
CA GLU A 188 -11.72 -8.39 12.56
C GLU A 188 -10.30 -7.92 12.21
N ILE A 189 -10.04 -7.56 10.95
CA ILE A 189 -8.81 -6.82 10.58
C ILE A 189 -9.09 -5.32 10.49
N ASN A 190 -8.09 -4.50 10.83
CA ASN A 190 -8.18 -3.06 10.64
C ASN A 190 -7.79 -2.72 9.19
N LEU A 191 -8.72 -2.12 8.46
CA LEU A 191 -8.52 -1.72 7.07
C LEU A 191 -8.84 -0.23 6.90
N LEU A 192 -7.91 0.50 6.28
CA LEU A 192 -8.04 1.89 5.90
C LEU A 192 -7.92 2.01 4.38
N PHE A 193 -8.62 2.96 3.79
CA PHE A 193 -8.58 3.18 2.35
C PHE A 193 -8.03 4.57 2.03
N ILE A 194 -7.10 4.63 1.08
CA ILE A 194 -6.67 5.88 0.45
C ILE A 194 -7.02 5.80 -1.04
N LEU A 195 -7.99 6.62 -1.44
CA LEU A 195 -8.39 6.79 -2.84
C LEU A 195 -7.53 7.88 -3.48
N VAL A 196 -7.00 7.60 -4.65
CA VAL A 196 -5.98 8.42 -5.29
C VAL A 196 -6.40 8.76 -6.72
N THR A 197 -6.57 10.04 -6.99
CA THR A 197 -6.87 10.58 -8.31
C THR A 197 -6.00 11.80 -8.56
N SER A 198 -5.67 12.05 -9.82
CA SER A 198 -4.95 13.26 -10.19
C SER A 198 -5.92 14.35 -10.62
N HIS A 199 -5.57 15.61 -10.36
CA HIS A 199 -6.39 16.74 -10.80
C HIS A 199 -6.59 16.81 -12.34
N ASP A 200 -5.75 16.13 -13.13
CA ASP A 200 -5.79 16.11 -14.60
C ASP A 200 -6.58 14.92 -15.21
N THR A 201 -7.12 14.00 -14.38
CA THR A 201 -7.85 12.78 -14.83
C THR A 201 -9.23 12.62 -14.17
N ASN A 202 -9.77 13.72 -13.64
CA ASN A 202 -10.89 13.72 -12.70
C ASN A 202 -12.22 13.12 -13.20
N GLU A 203 -12.63 13.36 -14.45
CA GLU A 203 -13.95 12.92 -14.94
C GLU A 203 -14.07 11.39 -14.97
N ASP A 204 -13.04 10.69 -15.47
CA ASP A 204 -13.04 9.23 -15.51
C ASP A 204 -12.85 8.62 -14.10
N ASP A 205 -12.04 9.28 -13.26
CA ASP A 205 -11.78 8.81 -11.89
C ASP A 205 -13.02 8.90 -11.00
N ASP A 206 -13.93 9.87 -11.20
CA ASP A 206 -15.10 10.06 -10.36
C ASP A 206 -16.00 8.81 -10.32
N GLN A 207 -16.30 8.22 -11.47
CA GLN A 207 -17.16 7.05 -11.54
C GLN A 207 -16.46 5.81 -10.96
N LEU A 208 -15.17 5.64 -11.24
CA LEU A 208 -14.40 4.52 -10.71
C LEU A 208 -14.34 4.54 -9.18
N LEU A 209 -13.98 5.70 -8.62
CA LEU A 209 -13.86 5.85 -7.17
C LEU A 209 -15.23 5.72 -6.47
N ALA A 210 -16.29 6.31 -7.03
CA ALA A 210 -17.64 6.17 -6.49
C ALA A 210 -18.10 4.71 -6.44
N ARG A 211 -17.86 3.94 -7.51
CA ARG A 211 -18.19 2.51 -7.56
C ARG A 211 -17.37 1.69 -6.58
N PHE A 212 -16.08 1.99 -6.45
CA PHE A 212 -15.24 1.29 -5.48
C PHE A 212 -15.72 1.51 -4.04
N ILE A 213 -16.18 2.73 -3.72
CA ILE A 213 -16.78 3.03 -2.41
C ILE A 213 -18.05 2.20 -2.19
N GLU A 214 -18.93 2.09 -3.19
CA GLU A 214 -20.14 1.24 -3.10
C GLU A 214 -19.78 -0.23 -2.89
N TYR A 215 -18.83 -0.73 -3.68
CA TYR A 215 -18.36 -2.10 -3.60
C TYR A 215 -17.85 -2.48 -2.20
N ILE A 216 -17.03 -1.63 -1.57
CA ILE A 216 -16.55 -1.87 -0.20
C ILE A 216 -17.72 -1.96 0.79
N ARG A 217 -18.73 -1.10 0.63
CA ARG A 217 -19.90 -1.07 1.52
C ARG A 217 -20.80 -2.29 1.35
N GLU A 218 -20.83 -2.89 0.16
CA GLU A 218 -21.64 -4.06 -0.14
C GLU A 218 -20.97 -5.37 0.32
N LEU A 219 -19.64 -5.42 0.38
CA LEU A 219 -18.90 -6.66 0.65
C LEU A 219 -19.04 -7.20 2.08
N SER A 220 -19.25 -6.37 3.10
CA SER A 220 -19.51 -6.89 4.44
C SER A 220 -20.12 -5.88 5.39
N ASP A 221 -20.85 -6.39 6.38
CA ASP A 221 -21.28 -5.64 7.57
C ASP A 221 -20.08 -5.00 8.32
N ASN A 222 -18.87 -5.55 8.17
CA ASN A 222 -17.65 -5.03 8.80
C ASN A 222 -17.22 -3.66 8.25
N HIS A 223 -17.67 -3.28 7.05
CA HIS A 223 -17.31 -2.04 6.37
C HIS A 223 -18.53 -1.15 6.10
N GLU A 224 -19.53 -1.14 6.98
CA GLU A 224 -20.68 -0.22 6.81
C GLU A 224 -20.20 1.25 6.80
N ASN A 225 -19.17 1.56 7.59
CA ASN A 225 -18.57 2.90 7.69
C ASN A 225 -17.04 2.86 7.54
N PRO A 226 -16.51 2.66 6.32
CA PRO A 226 -15.08 2.52 6.11
C PRO A 226 -14.36 3.85 6.35
N ASP A 227 -13.14 3.76 6.89
CA ASP A 227 -12.25 4.91 7.02
C ASP A 227 -11.55 5.18 5.67
N ILE A 228 -12.08 6.16 4.93
CA ILE A 228 -11.61 6.52 3.59
C ILE A 228 -11.02 7.93 3.58
N LEU A 229 -9.82 8.07 3.02
CA LEU A 229 -9.19 9.34 2.65
C LEU A 229 -9.13 9.48 1.13
N LEU A 230 -9.60 10.61 0.59
CA LEU A 230 -9.41 10.95 -0.83
C LEU A 230 -8.22 11.90 -0.99
N ALA A 231 -7.20 11.47 -1.73
CA ALA A 231 -6.01 12.24 -2.06
C ALA A 231 -6.03 12.70 -3.52
N ILE A 232 -6.00 14.03 -3.73
CA ILE A 232 -5.90 14.64 -5.06
C ILE A 232 -4.43 14.95 -5.37
N THR A 233 -3.83 14.16 -6.26
CA THR A 233 -2.39 14.21 -6.55
C THR A 233 -2.04 15.19 -7.66
N LYS A 234 -0.71 15.37 -7.86
CA LYS A 234 -0.12 16.36 -8.76
C LYS A 234 -0.63 17.77 -8.45
N TRP A 235 -0.95 18.03 -7.18
CA TRP A 235 -1.62 19.28 -6.80
C TRP A 235 -0.73 20.49 -7.03
N ASP A 236 0.60 20.35 -7.06
CA ASP A 236 1.56 21.39 -7.44
C ASP A 236 1.27 21.99 -8.82
N THR A 237 0.86 21.18 -9.80
CA THR A 237 0.58 21.65 -11.16
C THR A 237 -0.81 22.24 -11.35
N TYR A 238 -1.73 22.05 -10.39
CA TYR A 238 -3.06 22.65 -10.44
C TYR A 238 -2.99 24.18 -10.30
N LYS A 239 -3.70 24.92 -11.17
CA LYS A 239 -3.61 26.40 -11.24
C LYS A 239 -4.96 27.11 -11.16
N ASP A 240 -6.05 26.38 -10.98
CA ASP A 240 -7.40 26.97 -11.09
C ASP A 240 -7.94 27.47 -9.74
N ALA A 241 -9.20 27.89 -9.75
CA ALA A 241 -9.87 28.62 -8.68
C ALA A 241 -9.86 27.89 -7.32
N HIS A 242 -9.78 26.55 -7.31
CA HIS A 242 -9.81 25.76 -6.09
C HIS A 242 -8.44 25.47 -5.48
N LYS A 243 -7.35 26.12 -5.92
CA LYS A 243 -5.99 25.82 -5.44
C LYS A 243 -5.86 25.79 -3.90
N GLN A 244 -6.64 26.62 -3.21
CA GLN A 244 -6.70 26.74 -1.75
C GLN A 244 -7.89 26.01 -1.11
N ASN A 245 -8.72 25.34 -1.91
CA ASN A 245 -9.96 24.68 -1.48
C ASN A 245 -10.13 23.32 -2.18
N VAL A 246 -9.33 22.34 -1.78
CA VAL A 246 -9.41 20.97 -2.34
C VAL A 246 -10.80 20.35 -2.19
N LEU A 247 -11.54 20.69 -1.13
CA LEU A 247 -12.91 20.19 -0.96
C LEU A 247 -13.87 20.78 -2.01
N GLY A 248 -13.72 22.07 -2.32
CA GLY A 248 -14.46 22.73 -3.40
C GLY A 248 -14.16 22.09 -4.76
N TYR A 249 -12.89 21.77 -5.01
CA TYR A 249 -12.48 21.03 -6.20
C TYR A 249 -13.19 19.67 -6.29
N VAL A 250 -13.16 18.88 -5.20
CA VAL A 250 -13.79 17.55 -5.17
C VAL A 250 -15.31 17.65 -5.36
N ASN A 251 -15.98 18.60 -4.72
CA ASN A 251 -17.41 18.80 -4.90
C ASN A 251 -17.80 19.24 -6.33
N GLU A 252 -16.90 19.91 -7.06
CA GLU A 252 -17.15 20.34 -8.44
C GLU A 252 -16.80 19.27 -9.47
N HIS A 253 -15.65 18.62 -9.32
CA HIS A 253 -15.08 17.73 -10.34
C HIS A 253 -15.24 16.25 -10.06
N LEU A 254 -15.50 15.85 -8.80
CA LEU A 254 -15.66 14.47 -8.35
C LEU A 254 -16.99 14.30 -7.59
N LYS A 255 -18.07 14.75 -8.22
CA LYS A 255 -19.40 14.87 -7.58
C LYS A 255 -19.91 13.54 -7.03
N SER A 256 -19.77 12.46 -7.79
CA SER A 256 -20.29 11.15 -7.42
C SER A 256 -19.52 10.62 -6.22
N THR A 257 -18.19 10.66 -6.29
CA THR A 257 -17.28 10.27 -5.21
C THR A 257 -17.55 11.10 -3.95
N TYR A 258 -17.68 12.42 -4.09
CA TYR A 258 -17.95 13.32 -2.98
C TYR A 258 -19.26 12.99 -2.25
N GLN A 259 -20.33 12.73 -3.00
CA GLN A 259 -21.62 12.35 -2.42
C GLN A 259 -21.52 11.04 -1.64
N LYS A 260 -20.81 10.04 -2.17
CA LYS A 260 -20.61 8.75 -1.51
C LYS A 260 -19.78 8.89 -0.24
N LEU A 261 -18.66 9.63 -0.28
CA LEU A 261 -17.82 9.88 0.90
C LEU A 261 -18.60 10.59 2.01
N ASN A 262 -19.38 11.62 1.66
CA ASN A 262 -20.21 12.34 2.62
C ASN A 262 -21.30 11.46 3.26
N SER A 263 -21.78 10.44 2.54
CA SER A 263 -22.79 9.52 3.06
C SER A 263 -22.25 8.54 4.10
N ILE A 264 -20.92 8.36 4.19
CA ILE A 264 -20.29 7.40 5.09
C ILE A 264 -20.07 8.01 6.48
N ASN A 265 -19.28 9.08 6.59
CA ASN A 265 -18.76 9.55 7.89
C ASN A 265 -19.22 10.97 8.29
N GLN A 266 -20.41 11.40 7.85
CA GLN A 266 -20.90 12.78 8.04
C GLN A 266 -19.89 13.86 7.57
N GLY A 267 -19.04 13.51 6.60
CA GLY A 267 -18.00 14.36 6.05
C GLY A 267 -16.92 13.55 5.34
N ALA A 268 -16.47 14.03 4.18
CA ALA A 268 -15.39 13.43 3.41
C ALA A 268 -14.01 13.86 3.96
N ASP A 269 -13.14 12.89 4.28
CA ASP A 269 -11.72 13.20 4.49
C ASP A 269 -11.06 13.38 3.12
N VAL A 270 -10.63 14.60 2.84
CA VAL A 270 -10.01 14.98 1.56
C VAL A 270 -8.71 15.72 1.83
N VAL A 271 -7.69 15.40 1.04
CA VAL A 271 -6.37 16.02 1.10
C VAL A 271 -5.84 16.30 -0.31
N TRP A 272 -5.12 17.39 -0.47
CA TRP A 272 -4.30 17.59 -1.65
C TRP A 272 -2.95 16.93 -1.44
N PHE A 273 -2.36 16.37 -2.50
CA PHE A 273 -1.08 15.69 -2.40
C PHE A 273 -0.12 16.13 -3.49
N SER A 274 1.11 16.46 -3.08
CA SER A 274 2.20 16.79 -3.98
C SER A 274 3.53 16.40 -3.35
N LEU A 275 4.51 16.08 -4.18
CA LEU A 275 5.89 15.86 -3.75
C LEU A 275 6.78 17.05 -4.08
N GLY A 276 6.19 18.15 -4.56
CA GLY A 276 6.87 19.36 -4.99
C GLY A 276 7.17 19.38 -6.48
N ASP A 277 8.05 20.29 -6.90
CA ASP A 277 8.23 20.65 -8.30
C ASP A 277 9.06 19.60 -9.04
N MET A 278 8.49 19.06 -10.11
CA MET A 278 9.13 18.07 -10.97
C MET A 278 9.79 18.73 -12.19
N GLN A 279 10.96 18.23 -12.58
CA GLN A 279 11.61 18.52 -13.86
C GLN A 279 11.83 17.23 -14.62
N ILE A 280 11.46 17.22 -15.90
CA ILE A 280 11.84 16.13 -16.80
C ILE A 280 13.28 16.36 -17.22
N ASP A 281 14.17 15.40 -16.94
CA ASP A 281 15.52 15.43 -17.47
C ASP A 281 15.44 15.21 -18.99
N LYS A 282 15.77 16.26 -19.76
CA LYS A 282 15.69 16.23 -21.23
C LYS A 282 16.77 15.37 -21.89
N THR A 283 17.77 14.89 -21.14
CA THR A 283 18.79 13.99 -21.70
C THR A 283 18.34 12.55 -21.79
N ASP A 284 17.39 12.15 -20.96
CA ASP A 284 16.82 10.82 -20.93
C ASP A 284 15.31 11.02 -20.75
N ASN A 285 14.58 11.13 -21.87
CA ASN A 285 13.17 11.56 -22.01
C ASN A 285 12.14 10.80 -21.13
N SER A 286 12.58 9.95 -20.21
CA SER A 286 11.85 9.15 -19.25
C SER A 286 12.09 9.54 -17.78
N VAL A 287 13.16 10.28 -17.45
CA VAL A 287 13.53 10.49 -16.05
C VAL A 287 12.91 11.77 -15.48
N ILE A 288 11.92 11.59 -14.60
CA ILE A 288 11.37 12.68 -13.79
C ILE A 288 12.30 12.90 -12.59
N ALA A 289 12.92 14.08 -12.52
CA ALA A 289 13.76 14.55 -11.42
C ALA A 289 12.98 15.52 -10.50
N VAL A 290 13.04 15.33 -9.20
CA VAL A 290 12.48 16.24 -8.19
C VAL A 290 13.45 17.40 -8.00
N LYS A 291 13.00 18.61 -8.32
CA LYS A 291 13.77 19.83 -8.10
C LYS A 291 13.72 20.27 -6.65
N GLU A 292 12.53 20.17 -6.05
CA GLU A 292 12.28 20.55 -4.66
C GLU A 292 11.29 19.56 -4.07
N LEU A 293 11.71 18.82 -3.04
CA LEU A 293 10.84 17.88 -2.35
C LEU A 293 10.00 18.62 -1.30
N LYS A 294 8.67 18.54 -1.41
CA LYS A 294 7.73 19.11 -0.43
C LYS A 294 6.97 18.00 0.28
N LEU A 295 7.08 17.93 1.60
CA LEU A 295 6.53 16.83 2.41
C LEU A 295 5.30 17.22 3.26
N GLU A 296 4.77 18.44 3.10
CA GLU A 296 3.62 18.94 3.88
C GLU A 296 2.36 18.06 3.72
N SER A 297 2.06 17.63 2.49
CA SER A 297 0.94 16.71 2.27
C SER A 297 1.24 15.31 2.81
N SER A 298 2.51 14.87 2.80
CA SER A 298 2.91 13.59 3.41
C SER A 298 2.72 13.63 4.92
N GLU A 299 3.09 14.72 5.59
CA GLU A 299 2.80 14.93 7.01
C GLU A 299 1.30 14.87 7.32
N THR A 300 0.47 15.51 6.48
CA THR A 300 -0.99 15.51 6.66
C THR A 300 -1.56 14.09 6.57
N VAL A 301 -1.16 13.31 5.56
CA VAL A 301 -1.62 11.93 5.38
C VAL A 301 -1.10 11.01 6.48
N VAL A 302 0.17 11.14 6.90
CA VAL A 302 0.73 10.37 8.01
C VAL A 302 0.04 10.70 9.33
N THR A 303 -0.32 11.96 9.54
CA THR A 303 -1.11 12.37 10.70
C THR A 303 -2.49 11.71 10.69
N TRP A 304 -3.17 11.70 9.54
CA TRP A 304 -4.45 11.01 9.39
C TRP A 304 -4.33 9.52 9.68
N LEU A 305 -3.35 8.84 9.07
CA LEU A 305 -3.08 7.41 9.33
C LEU A 305 -2.84 7.15 10.81
N TYR A 306 -2.02 7.98 11.45
CA TYR A 306 -1.71 7.85 12.86
C TYR A 306 -2.95 8.02 13.75
N GLU A 307 -3.76 9.03 13.50
CA GLU A 307 -5.01 9.24 14.23
C GLU A 307 -5.99 8.09 14.07
N LYS A 308 -6.05 7.48 12.88
CA LYS A 308 -6.90 6.32 12.60
C LYS A 308 -6.40 5.04 13.24
N ILE A 309 -5.09 4.82 13.29
CA ILE A 309 -4.49 3.58 13.80
C ILE A 309 -4.26 3.64 15.30
N ALA A 310 -3.61 4.69 15.79
CA ALA A 310 -3.28 4.85 17.20
C ALA A 310 -4.45 5.38 18.05
N LYS A 311 -5.50 5.91 17.40
CA LYS A 311 -6.65 6.58 18.04
C LYS A 311 -6.24 7.75 18.94
N GLU A 312 -5.10 8.38 18.65
CA GLU A 312 -4.60 9.58 19.31
C GLU A 312 -4.00 10.57 18.30
N LYS A 313 -3.94 11.86 18.67
CA LYS A 313 -3.34 12.90 17.82
C LYS A 313 -1.83 12.79 17.82
N LEU A 314 -1.22 12.74 16.63
CA LEU A 314 0.23 12.76 16.45
C LEU A 314 0.84 14.07 16.99
N PHE A 315 0.30 15.21 16.57
CA PHE A 315 0.75 16.55 16.98
C PHE A 315 -0.25 17.24 17.92
N LYS A 316 0.24 17.92 18.97
CA LYS A 316 -0.59 18.59 19.99
C LYS A 316 -0.90 20.07 19.69
N PHE A 317 -0.42 20.68 18.60
CA PHE A 317 -0.72 22.09 18.27
C PHE A 317 -0.95 22.34 16.77
N LYS A 318 -2.03 23.11 16.49
CA LYS A 318 -2.48 23.70 15.20
C LYS A 318 -1.85 23.13 13.92
N LEU A 319 -2.30 21.96 13.47
CA LEU A 319 -2.37 21.71 12.03
C LEU A 319 -3.41 22.69 11.48
N PHE A 320 -2.99 23.67 10.69
CA PHE A 320 -3.93 24.45 9.90
C PHE A 320 -4.83 23.48 9.13
N ARG A 321 -6.10 23.83 9.00
CA ARG A 321 -7.17 23.09 8.31
C ARG A 321 -6.72 22.53 6.93
N THR A 322 -6.11 21.36 6.90
CA THR A 322 -5.78 20.67 5.63
C THR A 322 -6.68 19.46 5.40
N ILE A 323 -7.23 18.88 6.47
CA ILE A 323 -8.33 17.91 6.38
C ILE A 323 -9.64 18.66 6.69
N PHE A 324 -10.44 18.88 5.65
CA PHE A 324 -11.73 19.54 5.79
C PHE A 324 -12.81 18.52 6.19
N ARG A 325 -13.02 18.32 7.50
CA ARG A 325 -14.26 17.73 8.01
C ARG A 325 -15.25 18.84 8.32
N PHE A 326 -16.46 18.79 7.75
CA PHE A 326 -17.56 19.64 8.16
C PHE A 326 -18.71 18.79 8.68
N PHE A 327 -19.03 18.97 9.96
CA PHE A 327 -20.30 18.56 10.53
C PHE A 327 -21.39 19.52 10.04
N LYS A 328 -22.56 18.99 9.69
CA LYS A 328 -23.73 19.79 9.34
C LYS A 328 -24.55 20.13 10.57
#